data_AF-Q01FW2-F1
#
_entry.id   AF-Q01FW2-F1
#
_cell.length_a   1.000
_cell.length_b   1.000
_cell.length_c   1.000
_cell.angle_alpha   90.00
_cell.angle_beta   90.00
_cell.angle_gamma   90.00
#
_symmetry.space_group_name_H-M   'P 1'
#
loop_
_entity.id
_entity.type
_entity.pdbx_description
1 polymer ?
#
loop_
_entity_poly.entity_id
_entity_poly.type
_entity_poly.pdbx_seq_one_letter_code
_entity_poly.pdbx_strand_id
1 'polypeptide(L)'
;MADPGTCVERVTAASMTSAAFGAVVGCARAAWGADAPAVVRARALPAVTKTVTALAASAALFGAIGGTYAGVTCASEEARQSRDAWNGALGGAMSGVVVGLRNGSLAHAASAGAAFALASVAVDASGRKISFGDEWEDGATPKRISIPYR
;
A
#
# COMPACT_ATOMS: atom_id res chain seq x y z
N MET A 1 -9.97 -15.79 -12.78
CA MET A 1 -10.81 -14.76 -13.42
C MET A 1 -11.67 -14.19 -12.31
N ALA A 2 -11.23 -13.10 -11.68
CA ALA A 2 -11.95 -12.48 -10.56
C ALA A 2 -12.56 -11.19 -11.08
N ASP A 3 -13.89 -11.08 -10.99
CA ASP A 3 -14.62 -9.87 -11.32
C ASP A 3 -13.98 -8.68 -10.60
N PRO A 4 -13.61 -7.59 -11.31
CA PRO A 4 -13.37 -6.32 -10.67
C PRO A 4 -14.67 -5.94 -9.97
N GLY A 5 -14.70 -5.94 -8.65
CA GLY A 5 -15.64 -5.07 -7.95
C GLY A 5 -15.57 -3.66 -8.54
N THR A 6 -16.64 -2.88 -8.39
CA THR A 6 -16.67 -1.47 -8.79
C THR A 6 -15.38 -0.74 -8.37
N CYS A 7 -14.92 0.26 -9.12
CA CYS A 7 -13.72 1.05 -8.79
C CYS A 7 -13.67 1.46 -7.30
N VAL A 8 -14.83 1.79 -6.75
CA VAL A 8 -15.03 2.12 -5.32
C VAL A 8 -14.60 0.98 -4.41
N GLU A 9 -14.97 -0.26 -4.71
CA GLU A 9 -14.61 -1.44 -3.91
C GLU A 9 -13.10 -1.70 -3.90
N ARG A 10 -12.43 -1.54 -5.06
CA ARG A 10 -10.98 -1.66 -5.13
C ARG A 10 -10.28 -0.57 -4.31
N VAL A 11 -10.77 0.67 -4.39
CA VAL A 11 -10.23 1.80 -3.63
C VAL A 11 -10.46 1.62 -2.14
N THR A 12 -11.64 1.19 -1.71
CA THR A 12 -11.91 0.95 -0.28
C THR A 12 -11.10 -0.21 0.26
N ALA A 13 -11.03 -1.34 -0.45
CA ALA A 13 -10.21 -2.49 -0.03
C ALA A 13 -8.72 -2.14 0.05
N ALA A 14 -8.19 -1.42 -0.96
CA ALA A 14 -6.80 -0.96 -0.96
C ALA A 14 -6.52 0.04 0.16
N SER A 15 -7.45 0.96 0.42
CA SER A 15 -7.31 1.94 1.51
C SER A 15 -7.35 1.26 2.88
N MET A 16 -8.25 0.30 3.10
CA MET A 16 -8.41 -0.38 4.38
C MET A 16 -7.23 -1.30 4.69
N THR A 17 -6.77 -2.09 3.72
CA THR A 17 -5.59 -2.96 3.90
C THR A 17 -4.33 -2.14 4.15
N SER A 18 -4.16 -1.03 3.43
CA SER A 18 -3.03 -0.12 3.63
C SER A 18 -3.12 0.63 4.96
N ALA A 19 -4.32 1.03 5.40
CA ALA A 19 -4.53 1.62 6.72
C ALA A 19 -4.21 0.64 7.86
N ALA A 20 -4.56 -0.64 7.71
CA ALA A 20 -4.19 -1.68 8.66
C ALA A 20 -2.66 -1.84 8.76
N PHE A 21 -1.98 -1.87 7.62
CA PHE A 21 -0.51 -1.86 7.59
C PHE A 21 0.07 -0.61 8.27
N GLY A 22 -0.50 0.56 7.97
CA GLY A 22 -0.11 1.82 8.59
C GLY A 22 -0.34 1.87 10.10
N ALA A 23 -1.36 1.20 10.61
CA ALA A 23 -1.58 1.03 12.04
C ALA A 23 -0.48 0.18 12.67
N VAL A 24 -0.09 -0.94 12.06
CA VAL A 24 1.03 -1.77 12.56
C VAL A 24 2.34 -0.98 12.58
N VAL A 25 2.61 -0.23 11.51
CA VAL A 25 3.78 0.66 11.42
C VAL A 25 3.72 1.78 12.48
N GLY A 26 2.53 2.32 12.76
CA GLY A 26 2.29 3.29 13.82
C GLY A 26 2.55 2.71 15.21
N CYS A 27 2.11 1.48 15.48
CA CYS A 27 2.41 0.75 16.71
C CYS A 27 3.92 0.54 16.89
N ALA A 28 4.61 0.09 15.84
CA ALA A 28 6.07 -0.11 15.89
C ALA A 28 6.82 1.20 16.19
N ARG A 29 6.39 2.31 15.60
CA ARG A 29 6.95 3.65 15.90
C ARG A 29 6.63 4.12 17.32
N ALA A 30 5.45 3.81 17.84
CA ALA A 30 5.10 4.14 19.22
C ALA A 30 5.87 3.28 20.25
N ALA A 31 6.18 2.03 19.89
CA ALA A 31 6.91 1.09 20.75
C ALA A 31 8.43 1.35 20.77
N TRP A 32 9.02 1.72 19.62
CA TRP A 32 10.48 1.81 19.46
C TRP A 32 11.01 3.18 19.00
N GLY A 33 10.15 4.15 18.72
CA GLY A 33 10.57 5.47 18.24
C GLY A 33 11.09 6.37 19.37
N ALA A 34 11.84 7.42 18.97
CA ALA A 34 12.28 8.51 19.85
C ALA A 34 11.11 9.25 20.53
N ASP A 35 9.88 9.05 20.04
CA ASP A 35 8.62 9.57 20.59
C ASP A 35 7.96 8.63 21.62
N ALA A 36 8.66 7.59 22.09
CA ALA A 36 8.18 6.75 23.21
C ALA A 36 7.76 7.70 24.35
N PRO A 37 6.46 7.75 24.71
CA PRO A 37 5.96 8.75 25.65
C PRO A 37 6.64 8.49 26.99
N ALA A 38 7.64 9.31 27.31
CA ALA A 38 8.29 9.27 28.61
C ALA A 38 7.17 9.35 29.65
N VAL A 39 7.10 8.35 30.52
CA VAL A 39 6.01 8.18 31.48
C VAL A 39 6.11 9.30 32.51
N VAL A 40 5.56 10.47 32.17
CA VAL A 40 5.45 11.60 33.09
C VAL A 40 4.43 11.22 34.15
N ARG A 41 4.94 10.86 35.33
CA ARG A 41 4.28 10.81 36.65
C ARG A 41 2.75 10.68 36.61
N ALA A 42 2.25 9.48 36.89
CA ALA A 42 0.91 9.19 37.40
C ALA A 42 -0.33 9.52 36.54
N ARG A 43 -0.21 9.82 35.23
CA ARG A 43 -1.38 9.88 34.31
C ARG A 43 -1.16 9.11 33.02
N ALA A 44 -1.89 8.01 32.84
CA ALA A 44 -1.82 7.16 31.65
C ALA A 44 -2.56 7.73 30.43
N LEU A 45 -3.64 8.51 30.65
CA LEU A 45 -4.47 9.06 29.58
C LEU A 45 -3.74 9.88 28.51
N PRO A 46 -2.83 10.84 28.85
CA PRO A 46 -2.14 11.63 27.83
C PRO A 46 -1.10 10.83 27.03
N ALA A 47 -0.60 9.72 27.56
CA ALA A 47 0.29 8.82 26.81
C ALA A 47 -0.53 8.02 25.79
N VAL A 48 -1.68 7.49 26.20
CA VAL A 48 -2.58 6.73 25.32
C VAL A 48 -3.12 7.59 24.18
N THR A 49 -3.53 8.84 24.46
CA THR A 49 -4.01 9.73 23.39
C THR A 49 -2.92 10.03 22.36
N LYS A 50 -1.67 10.24 22.80
CA LYS A 50 -0.54 10.43 21.88
C LYS A 50 -0.21 9.19 21.05
N THR A 51 -0.33 7.99 21.62
CA THR A 51 -0.14 6.75 20.85
C THR A 51 -1.26 6.54 19.84
N VAL A 52 -2.51 6.86 20.21
CA VAL A 52 -3.67 6.76 19.30
C VAL A 52 -3.57 7.78 18.17
N THR A 53 -3.12 9.01 18.43
CA THR A 53 -2.94 10.01 17.38
C THR A 53 -1.78 9.65 16.45
N ALA A 54 -0.67 9.12 16.98
CA ALA A 54 0.46 8.64 16.16
C ALA A 54 0.05 7.44 15.28
N LEU A 55 -0.73 6.52 15.83
CA LEU A 55 -1.33 5.40 15.11
C LEU A 55 -2.23 5.91 13.98
N ALA A 56 -3.19 6.78 14.31
CA ALA A 56 -4.16 7.33 13.38
C ALA A 56 -3.47 8.12 12.26
N ALA A 57 -2.45 8.92 12.58
CA ALA A 57 -1.68 9.67 11.60
C ALA A 57 -0.88 8.78 10.63
N SER A 58 -0.47 7.59 11.08
CA SER A 58 0.21 6.59 10.25
C SER A 58 -0.80 5.81 9.40
N ALA A 59 -1.87 5.29 10.01
CA ALA A 59 -2.95 4.61 9.31
C ALA A 59 -3.58 5.50 8.22
N ALA A 60 -3.81 6.78 8.51
CA ALA A 60 -4.34 7.75 7.54
C ALA A 60 -3.40 7.95 6.34
N LEU A 61 -2.07 7.96 6.56
CA LEU A 61 -1.13 8.05 5.44
C LEU A 61 -1.19 6.84 4.53
N PHE A 62 -0.98 5.66 5.11
CA PHE A 62 -0.91 4.45 4.30
C PHE A 62 -2.26 4.18 3.64
N GLY A 63 -3.38 4.49 4.31
CA GLY A 63 -4.71 4.50 3.70
C GLY A 63 -4.81 5.47 2.51
N ALA A 64 -4.34 6.72 2.66
CA ALA A 64 -4.33 7.69 1.56
C ALA A 64 -3.46 7.25 0.38
N ILE A 65 -2.29 6.65 0.64
CA ILE A 65 -1.41 6.09 -0.40
C ILE A 65 -2.12 4.96 -1.16
N GLY A 66 -2.69 3.99 -0.43
CA GLY A 66 -3.40 2.86 -1.03
C GLY A 66 -4.63 3.30 -1.83
N GLY A 67 -5.39 4.24 -1.30
CA GLY A 67 -6.56 4.81 -1.98
C GLY A 67 -6.21 5.63 -3.22
N THR A 68 -5.16 6.46 -3.16
CA THR A 68 -4.70 7.25 -4.31
C THR A 68 -4.12 6.38 -5.41
N TYR A 69 -3.34 5.35 -5.06
CA TYR A 69 -2.86 4.36 -6.02
C TYR A 69 -4.02 3.64 -6.72
N ALA A 70 -4.93 3.04 -5.96
CA ALA A 70 -6.08 2.33 -6.52
C ALA A 70 -7.00 3.25 -7.33
N GLY A 71 -7.22 4.49 -6.87
CA GLY A 71 -8.05 5.47 -7.56
C GLY A 71 -7.48 5.91 -8.90
N VAL A 72 -6.16 6.20 -8.95
CA VAL A 72 -5.48 6.61 -10.18
C VAL A 72 -5.36 5.45 -11.17
N THR A 73 -5.08 4.24 -10.68
CA THR A 73 -5.06 3.05 -11.55
C THR A 73 -6.44 2.76 -12.15
N CYS A 74 -7.52 2.86 -11.39
CA CYS A 74 -8.86 2.71 -11.94
C CYS A 74 -9.26 3.85 -12.89
N ALA A 75 -8.92 5.11 -12.59
CA ALA A 75 -9.20 6.23 -13.48
C ALA A 75 -8.44 6.13 -14.81
N SER A 76 -7.19 5.66 -14.78
CA SER A 76 -6.40 5.42 -15.99
C SER A 76 -6.88 4.20 -16.78
N GLU A 77 -7.34 3.15 -16.10
CA GLU A 77 -7.95 1.97 -16.72
C GLU A 77 -9.23 2.34 -17.47
N GLU A 78 -10.12 3.13 -16.86
CA GLU A 78 -11.34 3.63 -17.52
C GLU A 78 -11.02 4.52 -18.73
N ALA A 79 -10.04 5.43 -18.59
CA ALA A 79 -9.70 6.37 -19.65
C ALA A 79 -9.02 5.72 -20.87
N ARG A 80 -8.28 4.61 -20.68
CA ARG A 80 -7.52 3.95 -21.76
C ARG A 80 -8.04 2.57 -22.17
N GLN A 81 -8.99 2.00 -21.42
CA GLN A 81 -9.54 0.65 -21.63
C GLN A 81 -8.45 -0.44 -21.76
N SER A 82 -7.26 -0.19 -21.20
CA SER A 82 -6.10 -1.08 -21.25
C SER A 82 -5.47 -1.18 -19.87
N ARG A 83 -4.96 -2.37 -19.53
CA ARG A 83 -4.23 -2.66 -18.28
C ARG A 83 -2.75 -2.82 -18.56
N ASP A 84 -2.04 -1.69 -18.59
CA ASP A 84 -0.61 -1.64 -18.86
C ASP A 84 0.21 -1.21 -17.61
N ALA A 85 1.50 -1.55 -17.60
CA ALA A 85 2.45 -1.14 -16.54
C ALA A 85 2.53 0.39 -16.34
N TRP A 86 2.11 1.17 -17.34
CA TRP A 86 1.99 2.62 -17.26
C TRP A 86 0.91 3.10 -16.29
N ASN A 87 -0.17 2.32 -16.11
CA ASN A 87 -1.21 2.65 -15.14
C ASN A 87 -0.68 2.50 -13.72
N GLY A 88 0.12 1.45 -13.47
CA GLY A 88 0.85 1.25 -12.22
C GLY A 88 1.86 2.37 -11.97
N ALA A 89 2.66 2.74 -12.97
CA ALA A 89 3.62 3.84 -12.88
C ALA A 89 2.96 5.18 -12.51
N LEU A 90 1.81 5.51 -13.11
CA LEU A 90 1.03 6.72 -12.79
C LEU A 90 0.42 6.66 -11.39
N GLY A 91 -0.13 5.52 -10.99
CA GLY A 91 -0.64 5.31 -9.63
C GLY A 91 0.47 5.44 -8.58
N GLY A 92 1.64 4.87 -8.85
CA GLY A 92 2.85 4.98 -8.04
C GLY A 92 3.34 6.43 -7.94
N ALA A 93 3.44 7.14 -9.07
CA ALA A 93 3.85 8.55 -9.09
C ALA A 93 2.95 9.43 -8.23
N MET A 94 1.63 9.31 -8.40
CA MET A 94 0.65 10.14 -7.68
C MET A 94 0.60 9.80 -6.19
N SER A 95 0.66 8.53 -5.83
CA SER A 95 0.73 8.12 -4.42
C SER A 95 2.04 8.58 -3.75
N GLY A 96 3.17 8.57 -4.47
CA GLY A 96 4.44 9.14 -4.00
C GLY A 96 4.40 10.66 -3.82
N VAL A 97 3.69 11.39 -4.69
CA VAL A 97 3.44 12.83 -4.52
C VAL A 97 2.64 13.11 -3.24
N VAL A 98 1.63 12.30 -2.93
CA VAL A 98 0.85 12.42 -1.68
C VAL A 98 1.74 12.27 -0.44
N VAL A 99 2.72 11.37 -0.47
CA VAL A 99 3.71 11.22 0.61
C VAL A 99 4.62 12.44 0.70
N GLY A 100 5.18 12.90 -0.42
CA GLY A 100 6.14 14.01 -0.41
C GLY A 100 5.50 15.37 -0.08
N LEU A 101 4.21 15.57 -0.42
CA LEU A 101 3.45 16.74 -0.01
C LEU A 101 3.28 16.82 1.52
N ARG A 102 3.20 15.69 2.23
CA ARG A 102 3.18 15.70 3.71
C ARG A 102 4.47 16.25 4.30
N ASN A 103 5.62 16.09 3.64
CA ASN A 103 6.89 16.67 4.07
C ASN A 103 7.07 18.13 3.64
N GLY A 104 6.07 18.76 2.99
CA GLY A 104 6.04 20.19 2.69
C GLY A 104 7.03 20.64 1.62
N SER A 105 7.62 19.72 0.85
CA SER A 105 8.66 20.05 -0.13
C SER A 105 8.36 19.43 -1.49
N LEU A 106 8.32 20.28 -2.53
CA LEU A 106 8.16 19.87 -3.93
C LEU A 106 9.26 18.91 -4.39
N ALA A 107 10.49 19.10 -3.91
CA ALA A 107 11.60 18.20 -4.22
C ALA A 107 11.38 16.79 -3.65
N HIS A 108 10.81 16.69 -2.46
CA HIS A 108 10.45 15.41 -1.84
C HIS A 108 9.24 14.77 -2.54
N ALA A 109 8.29 15.56 -3.02
CA ALA A 109 7.18 15.06 -3.83
C ALA A 109 7.65 14.49 -5.18
N ALA A 110 8.57 15.17 -5.86
CA ALA A 110 9.13 14.70 -7.12
C ALA A 110 9.97 13.43 -6.95
N SER A 111 10.87 13.39 -5.97
CA SER A 111 11.71 12.22 -5.73
C SER A 111 10.93 11.02 -5.20
N ALA A 112 9.97 11.24 -4.30
CA ALA A 112 9.06 10.19 -3.85
C ALA A 112 8.19 9.69 -5.01
N GLY A 113 7.59 10.59 -5.79
CA GLY A 113 6.84 10.22 -6.99
C GLY A 113 7.65 9.34 -7.95
N ALA A 114 8.90 9.73 -8.24
CA ALA A 114 9.79 8.93 -9.09
C ALA A 114 10.12 7.56 -8.48
N ALA A 115 10.43 7.50 -7.17
CA ALA A 115 10.73 6.24 -6.49
C ALA A 115 9.53 5.28 -6.47
N PHE A 116 8.34 5.78 -6.19
CA PHE A 116 7.12 4.97 -6.19
C PHE A 116 6.70 4.56 -7.60
N ALA A 117 6.94 5.39 -8.62
CA ALA A 117 6.73 5.01 -10.02
C ALA A 117 7.66 3.88 -10.43
N LEU A 118 8.96 3.97 -10.10
CA LEU A 118 9.94 2.91 -10.36
C LEU A 118 9.60 1.63 -9.60
N ALA A 119 9.21 1.73 -8.34
CA ALA A 119 8.77 0.57 -7.56
C ALA A 119 7.55 -0.10 -8.20
N SER A 120 6.59 0.68 -8.69
CA SER A 120 5.42 0.11 -9.37
C SER A 120 5.79 -0.57 -10.69
N VAL A 121 6.65 0.05 -11.50
CA VAL A 121 7.16 -0.57 -12.74
C VAL A 121 7.94 -1.85 -12.44
N ALA A 122 8.73 -1.88 -11.37
CA ALA A 122 9.45 -3.07 -10.95
C ALA A 122 8.51 -4.21 -10.50
N VAL A 123 7.41 -3.88 -9.81
CA VAL A 123 6.37 -4.85 -9.43
C VAL A 123 5.59 -5.37 -10.64
N ASP A 124 5.34 -4.51 -11.63
CA ASP A 124 4.70 -4.94 -12.87
C ASP A 124 5.66 -5.78 -13.73
N ALA A 125 6.96 -5.45 -13.75
CA ALA A 125 8.01 -6.20 -14.43
C ALA A 125 8.28 -7.57 -13.80
N SER A 126 8.10 -7.71 -12.47
CA SER A 126 8.16 -9.02 -11.80
C SER A 126 6.93 -9.90 -12.08
N GLY A 127 6.00 -9.43 -12.93
CA GLY A 127 4.81 -10.17 -13.31
C GLY A 127 3.82 -10.36 -12.17
N ARG A 128 3.94 -9.57 -11.09
CA ARG A 128 3.15 -9.68 -9.85
C ARG A 128 3.24 -11.06 -9.19
N LYS A 129 4.30 -11.82 -9.49
CA LYS A 129 4.57 -13.13 -8.89
C LYS A 129 5.54 -12.94 -7.74
N ILE A 130 5.13 -13.37 -6.55
CA ILE A 130 5.97 -13.41 -5.33
C ILE A 130 6.62 -14.81 -5.18
N SER A 131 6.37 -15.73 -6.13
CA SER A 131 6.98 -17.06 -6.12
C SER A 131 8.43 -16.95 -6.57
N PHE A 132 9.35 -17.19 -5.64
CA PHE A 132 10.77 -17.38 -5.91
C PHE A 132 11.01 -18.71 -6.61
N GLY A 133 10.68 -18.79 -7.90
CA GLY A 133 10.95 -19.96 -8.74
C GLY A 133 10.31 -21.26 -8.25
N ASP A 134 10.42 -22.29 -9.08
CA ASP A 134 9.91 -23.63 -8.79
C ASP A 134 10.89 -24.41 -7.88
N GLU A 135 11.80 -23.72 -7.18
CA GLU A 135 12.89 -24.32 -6.40
C GLU A 135 12.42 -24.96 -5.09
N TRP A 136 11.17 -24.69 -4.68
CA TRP A 136 10.47 -25.37 -3.58
C TRP A 136 9.32 -26.27 -4.07
N GLU A 137 9.12 -26.42 -5.38
CA GLU A 137 8.18 -27.39 -5.94
C GLU A 137 8.91 -28.73 -6.09
N ASP A 138 9.04 -29.48 -4.98
CA ASP A 138 9.67 -30.81 -4.89
C ASP A 138 9.02 -31.92 -5.76
N GLY A 139 8.16 -31.58 -6.73
CA GLY A 139 7.42 -32.56 -7.55
C GLY A 139 6.50 -33.47 -6.74
N ALA A 140 6.41 -33.31 -5.42
CA ALA A 140 5.63 -34.11 -4.50
C ALA A 140 4.13 -33.76 -4.52
N THR A 141 3.76 -32.62 -5.11
CA THR A 141 2.35 -32.25 -5.28
C THR A 141 1.87 -32.77 -6.63
N PRO A 142 0.96 -33.77 -6.68
CA PRO A 142 0.44 -34.27 -7.94
C PRO A 142 -0.27 -33.14 -8.70
N LYS A 143 -0.10 -33.12 -10.03
CA LYS A 143 -0.75 -32.14 -10.92
C LYS A 143 -2.23 -32.03 -10.56
N ARG A 144 -2.66 -30.81 -10.21
CA ARG A 144 -4.05 -30.53 -9.84
C ARG A 144 -4.94 -30.87 -11.04
N ILE A 145 -5.65 -31.99 -10.94
CA ILE A 145 -6.59 -32.46 -11.96
C ILE A 145 -7.72 -31.43 -12.04
N SER A 146 -7.72 -30.62 -13.10
CA SER A 146 -8.82 -29.71 -13.39
C SER A 146 -9.97 -30.50 -14.01
N ILE A 147 -11.02 -30.77 -13.24
CA ILE A 147 -12.26 -31.33 -13.78
C ILE A 147 -13.02 -30.16 -14.44
N PRO A 148 -13.24 -30.17 -15.77
CA PRO A 148 -14.05 -29.13 -16.39
C PRO A 148 -15.50 -29.31 -15.93
N TYR A 149 -16.13 -28.25 -15.43
CA TYR A 149 -17.57 -28.22 -15.26
C TYR A 149 -18.22 -28.31 -16.65
N ARG A 150 -19.06 -29.32 -16.85
CA ARG A 150 -19.97 -29.42 -18.00
C ARG A 150 -21.19 -28.55 -17.78
#